data_AF-A0A0M3AZB8-F1
#
_entry.id   AF-A0A0M3AZB8-F1
#
_cell.length_a   1.000
_cell.length_b   1.000
_cell.length_c   1.000
_cell.angle_alpha   90.00
_cell.angle_beta   90.00
_cell.angle_gamma   90.00
#
_symmetry.space_group_name_H-M   'P 1'
#
loop_
_entity.id
_entity.type
_entity.pdbx_description
1 polymer ?
#
loop_
_entity_poly.entity_id
_entity_poly.type
_entity_poly.pdbx_seq_one_letter_code
_entity_poly.pdbx_strand_id
1 'polypeptide(L)'
;MKRPLPNYQIGEVMPMPADADMALAEIQMQKRGLLARNAKSSHRSIAGITAKRIMAGLNEAERIRTDPFERAQTFLRRKGFVPVCALEKQFQVGRRLFASKAEVMAFAQAKGWKP
;
A
#
# COMPACT_ATOMS: atom_id res chain seq x y z
N MET A 1 -11.85 19.48 -24.26
CA MET A 1 -11.53 18.58 -25.40
C MET A 1 -11.08 17.24 -24.84
N LYS A 2 -11.70 16.12 -25.23
CA LYS A 2 -11.26 14.77 -24.82
C LYS A 2 -10.00 14.43 -25.63
N ARG A 3 -8.91 14.06 -24.96
CA ARG A 3 -7.71 13.55 -25.66
C ARG A 3 -8.10 12.28 -26.42
N PRO A 4 -7.65 12.09 -27.68
CA PRO A 4 -7.91 10.87 -28.41
C PRO A 4 -7.37 9.69 -27.62
N LEU A 5 -8.16 8.62 -27.53
CA LEU A 5 -7.70 7.38 -26.93
C LEU A 5 -6.61 6.80 -27.85
N PRO A 6 -5.42 6.51 -27.31
CA PRO A 6 -4.35 5.93 -28.10
C PRO A 6 -4.72 4.52 -28.57
N ASN A 7 -4.30 4.20 -29.80
CA ASN A 7 -4.63 2.97 -30.51
C ASN A 7 -3.69 1.83 -30.06
N TYR A 8 -3.87 1.31 -28.85
CA TYR A 8 -3.03 0.23 -28.34
C TYR A 8 -3.69 -1.14 -28.49
N GLN A 9 -2.92 -2.13 -28.97
CA GLN A 9 -3.33 -3.54 -28.98
C GLN A 9 -2.93 -4.25 -27.68
N ILE A 10 -3.75 -5.23 -27.26
CA ILE A 10 -3.44 -6.09 -26.12
C ILE A 10 -2.13 -6.83 -26.41
N GLY A 11 -1.08 -6.56 -25.64
CA GLY A 11 0.25 -7.15 -25.79
C GLY A 11 1.35 -6.17 -26.18
N GLU A 12 1.01 -4.95 -26.58
CA GLU A 12 2.01 -3.90 -26.82
C GLU A 12 2.62 -3.40 -25.51
N VAL A 13 3.96 -3.32 -25.48
CA VAL A 13 4.70 -2.75 -24.35
C VAL A 13 4.60 -1.23 -24.46
N MET A 14 3.87 -0.61 -23.52
CA MET A 14 3.85 0.86 -23.43
C MET A 14 5.17 1.39 -22.87
N PRO A 15 5.79 2.40 -23.51
CA PRO A 15 6.93 3.08 -22.93
C PRO A 15 6.50 3.82 -21.66
N MET A 16 7.33 3.75 -20.63
CA MET A 16 7.08 4.41 -19.36
C MET A 16 7.22 5.94 -19.52
N PRO A 17 6.28 6.75 -19.04
CA PRO A 17 6.41 8.21 -19.06
C PRO A 17 7.65 8.67 -18.29
N ALA A 18 8.33 9.72 -18.77
CA ALA A 18 9.55 10.24 -18.15
C ALA A 18 9.32 10.83 -16.74
N ASP A 19 8.09 11.24 -16.44
CA ASP A 19 7.65 11.78 -15.16
C ASP A 19 7.02 10.72 -14.23
N ALA A 20 7.07 9.44 -14.61
CA ALA A 20 6.50 8.37 -13.81
C ALA A 20 7.25 8.21 -12.47
N ASP A 21 6.50 8.33 -11.36
CA ASP A 21 7.00 8.01 -10.03
C ASP A 21 7.09 6.50 -9.84
N MET A 22 8.28 5.96 -10.14
CA MET A 22 8.58 4.53 -10.06
C MET A 22 8.45 3.98 -8.64
N ALA A 23 8.81 4.77 -7.63
CA ALA A 23 8.69 4.35 -6.23
C ALA A 23 7.22 4.17 -5.85
N LEU A 24 6.35 5.10 -6.25
CA LEU A 24 4.91 4.96 -6.04
C LEU A 24 4.34 3.75 -6.80
N ALA A 25 4.79 3.52 -8.03
CA ALA A 25 4.36 2.36 -8.82
C ALA A 25 4.72 1.05 -8.13
N GLU A 26 5.94 0.92 -7.62
CA GLU A 26 6.39 -0.24 -6.84
C GLU A 26 5.55 -0.46 -5.58
N ILE A 27 5.29 0.59 -4.79
CA ILE A 27 4.42 0.51 -3.60
C ILE A 27 3.04 -0.03 -3.98
N GLN A 28 2.44 0.47 -5.06
CA GLN A 28 1.11 0.04 -5.50
C GLN A 28 1.13 -1.41 -6.03
N MET A 29 2.20 -1.82 -6.72
CA MET A 29 2.39 -3.20 -7.17
C MET A 29 2.56 -4.17 -5.99
N GLN A 30 3.32 -3.79 -4.96
CA GLN A 30 3.45 -4.54 -3.71
C GLN A 30 2.09 -4.68 -3.02
N LYS A 31 1.34 -3.58 -2.87
CA LYS A 31 -0.01 -3.57 -2.26
C LYS A 31 -0.99 -4.47 -3.00
N ARG A 32 -0.93 -4.53 -4.33
CA ARG A 32 -1.77 -5.41 -5.16
C ARG A 32 -1.29 -6.88 -5.15
N GLY A 33 -0.17 -7.16 -4.48
CA GLY A 33 0.45 -8.48 -4.43
C GLY A 33 0.92 -8.97 -5.80
N LEU A 34 1.22 -8.06 -6.73
CA LEU A 34 1.66 -8.40 -8.08
C LEU A 34 3.13 -8.85 -8.09
N LEU A 35 3.96 -8.24 -7.24
CA LEU A 35 5.35 -8.64 -7.07
C LEU A 35 5.48 -10.03 -6.42
N ALA A 36 4.62 -10.34 -5.44
CA ALA A 36 4.60 -11.65 -4.79
C ALA A 36 4.07 -12.78 -5.70
N ARG A 37 3.16 -12.47 -6.64
CA ARG A 37 2.66 -13.44 -7.64
C ARG A 37 3.74 -13.87 -8.63
N ASN A 38 4.71 -13.00 -8.90
CA ASN A 38 5.80 -13.29 -9.82
C ASN A 38 7.00 -13.99 -9.13
N ALA A 39 7.09 -13.94 -7.79
CA ALA A 39 8.28 -14.38 -7.05
C ALA A 39 8.28 -15.85 -6.58
N LYS A 40 7.11 -16.51 -6.43
CA LYS A 40 7.01 -17.93 -6.02
C LYS A 40 5.80 -18.59 -6.64
N SER A 41 5.86 -19.90 -6.91
CA SER A 41 4.69 -20.70 -7.30
C SER A 41 3.63 -20.63 -6.19
N SER A 42 2.68 -19.71 -6.34
CA SER A 42 1.57 -19.57 -5.40
C SER A 42 0.56 -20.68 -5.70
N HIS A 43 0.07 -21.36 -4.66
CA HIS A 43 -1.12 -22.22 -4.76
C HIS A 43 -2.18 -21.54 -5.63
N ARG A 44 -2.50 -22.16 -6.77
CA ARG A 44 -3.52 -21.67 -7.72
C ARG A 44 -4.94 -22.03 -7.26
N SER A 45 -5.08 -22.89 -6.25
CA SER A 45 -6.38 -23.27 -5.71
C SER A 45 -6.99 -22.11 -4.93
N ILE A 46 -8.29 -21.86 -5.18
CA ILE A 46 -9.07 -20.81 -4.49
C ILE A 46 -8.98 -21.00 -2.98
N ALA A 47 -9.09 -22.24 -2.49
CA ALA A 47 -8.96 -22.58 -1.07
C ALA A 47 -7.62 -22.14 -0.48
N GLY A 48 -6.50 -22.37 -1.18
CA GLY A 48 -5.16 -21.96 -0.72
C GLY A 48 -4.97 -20.44 -0.72
N ILE A 49 -5.54 -19.73 -1.70
CA ILE A 49 -5.51 -18.26 -1.75
C ILE A 49 -6.34 -17.66 -0.61
N THR A 50 -7.54 -18.21 -0.37
CA THR A 50 -8.44 -17.76 0.70
C THR A 50 -7.82 -18.00 2.07
N ALA A 51 -7.27 -19.19 2.33
CA ALA A 51 -6.58 -19.49 3.59
C ALA A 51 -5.42 -18.51 3.85
N LYS A 52 -4.60 -18.20 2.84
CA LYS A 52 -3.53 -17.20 2.96
C LYS A 52 -4.04 -15.81 3.30
N ARG A 53 -5.14 -15.38 2.68
CA ARG A 53 -5.76 -14.07 2.99
C ARG A 53 -6.30 -14.02 4.41
N ILE A 54 -6.94 -15.09 4.87
CA ILE A 54 -7.43 -15.21 6.25
C ILE A 54 -6.27 -15.13 7.23
N MET A 55 -5.20 -15.92 7.05
CA MET A 55 -4.02 -15.91 7.92
C MET A 55 -3.33 -14.54 7.91
N ALA A 56 -3.21 -13.89 6.76
CA ALA A 56 -2.67 -12.53 6.67
C ALA A 56 -3.53 -11.53 7.46
N GLY A 57 -4.86 -11.63 7.37
CA GLY A 57 -5.79 -10.81 8.13
C GLY A 57 -5.73 -11.05 9.65
N LEU A 58 -5.57 -12.29 10.09
CA LEU A 58 -5.38 -12.64 11.51
C LEU A 58 -4.08 -12.04 12.06
N ASN A 59 -2.98 -12.18 11.33
CA ASN A 59 -1.69 -11.61 11.70
C ASN A 59 -1.69 -10.07 11.69
N GLU A 60 -2.50 -9.44 10.82
CA GLU A 60 -2.71 -7.99 10.83
C GLU A 60 -3.53 -7.56 12.05
N ALA A 61 -4.61 -8.28 12.38
CA ALA A 61 -5.43 -7.99 13.55
C ALA A 61 -4.64 -8.11 14.87
N GLU A 62 -3.77 -9.11 14.98
CA GLU A 62 -2.89 -9.29 16.13
C GLU A 62 -1.88 -8.14 16.28
N ARG A 63 -1.29 -7.68 15.18
CA ARG A 63 -0.39 -6.51 15.17
C ARG A 63 -1.11 -5.22 15.54
N ILE A 64 -2.31 -4.99 15.02
CA ILE A 64 -3.15 -3.85 15.41
C ILE A 64 -3.51 -3.91 16.89
N ARG A 65 -3.68 -5.11 17.48
CA ARG A 65 -3.97 -5.23 18.91
C ARG A 65 -2.78 -4.87 19.79
N THR A 66 -1.56 -5.15 19.33
CA THR A 66 -0.33 -5.08 20.14
C THR A 66 0.48 -3.80 19.93
N ASP A 67 0.48 -3.24 18.71
CA ASP A 67 1.28 -2.06 18.38
C ASP A 67 0.41 -0.80 18.18
N PRO A 68 0.56 0.24 19.04
CA PRO A 68 -0.11 1.53 18.88
C PRO A 68 0.17 2.21 17.52
N PHE A 69 1.35 1.99 16.95
CA PHE A 69 1.72 2.57 15.66
C PHE A 69 0.90 1.95 14.52
N GLU A 70 0.72 0.63 14.53
CA GLU A 70 -0.12 -0.09 13.56
C GLU A 70 -1.60 0.35 13.67
N ARG A 71 -2.08 0.63 14.89
CA ARG A 71 -3.41 1.25 15.11
C ARG A 71 -3.51 2.63 14.45
N ALA A 72 -2.49 3.48 14.62
CA ALA A 72 -2.44 4.81 14.02
C ALA A 72 -2.44 4.75 12.49
N GLN A 73 -1.64 3.86 11.90
CA GLN A 73 -1.61 3.65 10.46
C GLN A 73 -2.96 3.17 9.92
N THR A 74 -3.58 2.22 10.62
CA THR A 74 -4.90 1.71 10.25
C THR A 74 -5.96 2.82 10.31
N PHE A 75 -5.93 3.66 11.33
CA PHE A 75 -6.81 4.83 11.43
C PHE A 75 -6.64 5.78 10.25
N LEU A 76 -5.39 6.15 9.91
CA LEU A 76 -5.09 7.03 8.79
C LEU A 76 -5.58 6.46 7.45
N ARG A 77 -5.40 5.15 7.23
CA ARG A 77 -5.92 4.45 6.04
C ARG A 77 -7.45 4.51 5.98
N ARG A 78 -8.14 4.23 7.09
CA ARG A 78 -9.61 4.32 7.18
C ARG A 78 -10.13 5.74 6.95
N LYS A 79 -9.35 6.75 7.31
CA LYS A 79 -9.65 8.16 7.04
C LYS A 79 -9.41 8.59 5.58
N GLY A 80 -8.87 7.70 4.74
CA GLY A 80 -8.66 7.94 3.31
C GLY A 80 -7.25 8.39 2.94
N PHE A 81 -6.31 8.46 3.88
CA PHE A 81 -4.91 8.69 3.54
C PHE A 81 -4.33 7.40 2.95
N VAL A 82 -4.01 7.40 1.66
CA VAL A 82 -3.41 6.26 0.95
C VAL A 82 -2.35 6.79 -0.03
N PRO A 83 -1.13 6.23 -0.05
CA PRO A 83 -0.63 5.12 0.77
C PRO A 83 -0.27 5.53 2.21
N VAL A 84 -0.16 4.56 3.12
CA VAL A 84 0.44 4.73 4.46
C VAL A 84 1.51 3.66 4.60
N CYS A 85 2.77 3.98 4.28
CA CYS A 85 3.84 2.99 4.23
C CYS A 85 5.18 3.59 4.64
N ALA A 86 6.08 2.73 5.13
CA ALA A 86 7.48 3.09 5.25
C ALA A 86 8.15 2.96 3.88
N LEU A 87 8.90 3.98 3.48
CA LEU A 87 9.71 4.01 2.27
C LEU A 87 11.14 4.35 2.67
N GLU A 88 12.03 3.37 2.53
CA GLU A 88 13.42 3.43 3.01
C GLU A 88 13.54 3.85 4.48
N LYS A 89 13.78 5.15 4.74
CA LYS A 89 13.98 5.78 6.06
C LYS A 89 12.88 6.79 6.41
N GLN A 90 11.81 6.86 5.63
CA GLN A 90 10.72 7.81 5.81
C GLN A 90 9.38 7.09 5.82
N PHE A 91 8.34 7.78 6.28
CA PHE A 91 6.97 7.30 6.26
C PHE A 91 6.14 8.19 5.34
N GLN A 92 5.53 7.57 4.33
CA GLN A 92 4.62 8.24 3.42
C GLN A 92 3.18 8.07 3.92
N VAL A 93 2.45 9.18 4.05
CA VAL A 93 1.02 9.20 4.38
C VAL A 93 0.30 10.08 3.36
N GLY A 94 -0.33 9.44 2.38
CA GLY A 94 -0.85 10.12 1.20
C GLY A 94 0.27 10.81 0.43
N ARG A 95 0.20 12.15 0.32
CA ARG A 95 1.22 12.99 -0.32
C ARG A 95 2.30 13.49 0.66
N ARG A 96 2.21 13.17 1.95
CA ARG A 96 3.08 13.75 2.99
C ARG A 96 4.25 12.82 3.34
N LEU A 97 5.43 13.44 3.38
CA LEU A 97 6.71 13.00 3.94
C LEU A 97 6.73 13.02 5.48
N PHE A 98 7.13 11.95 6.18
CA PHE A 98 7.46 11.99 7.61
C PHE A 98 8.78 11.28 7.87
N ALA A 99 9.64 11.83 8.74
CA ALA A 99 10.96 11.27 9.02
C ALA A 99 10.91 10.17 10.09
N SER A 100 9.92 10.21 10.98
CA SER A 100 9.88 9.35 12.16
C SER A 100 8.48 8.77 12.43
N LYS A 101 8.45 7.65 13.16
CA LYS A 101 7.18 7.05 13.64
C LYS A 101 6.40 8.01 14.54
N ALA A 102 7.12 8.78 15.37
CA ALA A 102 6.53 9.75 16.27
C ALA A 102 5.78 10.86 15.52
N GLU A 103 6.32 11.36 14.42
CA GLU A 103 5.65 12.37 13.58
C GLU A 103 4.37 11.82 12.94
N VAL A 104 4.38 10.57 12.48
CA VAL A 104 3.18 9.92 11.93
C VAL A 104 2.10 9.77 13.00
N MET A 105 2.48 9.40 14.23
CA MET A 105 1.55 9.32 15.35
C MET A 105 0.99 10.68 15.75
N ALA A 106 1.84 11.71 15.81
CA ALA A 106 1.41 13.09 16.08
C ALA A 106 0.45 13.58 14.98
N PHE A 107 0.72 13.24 13.72
CA PHE A 107 -0.19 13.52 12.61
C PHE A 107 -1.53 12.79 12.77
N ALA A 108 -1.52 11.53 13.17
CA ALA A 108 -2.74 10.78 13.45
C ALA A 108 -3.55 11.44 14.59
N GLN A 109 -2.89 11.85 15.68
CA GLN A 109 -3.52 12.55 16.81
C GLN A 109 -4.13 13.89 16.38
N ALA A 110 -3.41 14.69 15.58
CA ALA A 110 -3.92 15.93 14.99
C ALA A 110 -5.12 15.70 14.05
N LYS A 111 -5.31 14.47 13.56
CA LYS A 111 -6.49 14.03 12.79
C LYS A 111 -7.57 13.40 13.65
N GLY A 112 -7.45 13.45 14.98
CA GLY A 112 -8.45 12.96 15.93
C GLY A 112 -8.27 11.50 16.33
N TRP A 113 -7.12 10.89 16.04
CA TRP A 113 -6.80 9.57 16.60
C TRP A 113 -6.56 9.69 18.10
N LYS A 114 -7.27 8.86 18.88
CA LYS A 114 -7.06 8.71 20.32
C LYS A 114 -6.38 7.35 20.55
N PRO A 115 -5.16 7.32 21.12
CA PRO A 115 -4.43 6.08 21.37
C PRO A 115 -5.18 5.15 22.33
#